data_AF-A0A667W8G0-F1
#
_entry.id   AF-A0A667W8G0-F1
#
_cell.length_a   1.000
_cell.length_b   1.000
_cell.length_c   1.000
_cell.angle_alpha   90.00
_cell.angle_beta   90.00
_cell.angle_gamma   90.00
#
_symmetry.space_group_name_H-M   'P 1'
#
loop_
_entity.id
_entity.type
_entity.pdbx_description
1 polymer ?
#
loop_
_entity_poly.entity_id
_entity_poly.type
_entity_poly.pdbx_seq_one_letter_code
_entity_poly.pdbx_strand_id
1 'polypeptide(L)'
;MEGDIRLVDGQVPSQGRVEIYHDGVWGTVCDDGWDLSDAHVVCRQLGFPGAIEALQSAAFGSGSILMDDLGCDGTERRLSECSFSGWGINNCSPSEHASVRCEKEDVSQNYPLDHNSSILFQLGQLFDSGHDCDMDIDVVVDNNTVETICAHRLILSLDSFLKTSQEDFSRLSINVTSNCSQHVTSFVRYLYTQQINITLSSAQCVLKMAFDWGLKDLQNEAANLFTWFLPEDSTFHSQSSFYEYAVLTDDRSLQETCLRYLAWNCEALIRSPVWRSLSLDLVKALLSRSDLVVPNETYLFKGLKSWVSAQENPSVSETLLELIRFPMIPAEDLFKVRGSQYQASKLQGFQFNALPFGMLYDDLAEKENAYTSRIYTGSPWSFTFSAQDISDYQEFGVYTLRGQRHHNLSSCFQTPVLNSAYFTFHNILWNTTVYMSDEDCSNSSVICPSLPAVSLEIQERMSDLPQWLKERILYNNRLVVMCEGKYVFHVDEFQAGDGENLALVPTNSSAGQVYPCHSNQFSYQVVVRPQYIID
;
A
#
# COMPACT_ATOMS: atom_id res chain seq x y z
N MET A 1 -52.95 5.61 12.99
CA MET A 1 -54.26 5.24 13.56
C MET A 1 -55.11 4.66 12.46
N GLU A 2 -55.41 5.38 11.38
CA GLU A 2 -56.11 4.76 10.24
C GLU A 2 -55.35 3.53 9.70
N GLY A 3 -56.02 2.38 9.69
CA GLY A 3 -55.44 1.08 9.30
C GLY A 3 -54.49 0.44 10.33
N ASP A 4 -54.36 1.02 11.54
CA ASP A 4 -53.61 0.39 12.63
C ASP A 4 -54.40 -0.82 13.16
N ILE A 5 -53.68 -1.85 13.58
CA ILE A 5 -54.26 -3.08 14.13
C ILE A 5 -53.80 -3.34 15.55
N ARG A 6 -54.61 -4.11 16.31
CA ARG A 6 -54.27 -4.59 17.65
C ARG A 6 -54.86 -5.97 17.92
N LEU A 7 -54.28 -6.68 18.87
CA LEU A 7 -54.82 -7.94 19.39
C LEU A 7 -55.50 -7.71 20.73
N VAL A 8 -56.72 -8.22 20.87
CA VAL A 8 -57.56 -8.06 22.07
C VAL A 8 -57.98 -9.42 22.62
N ASP A 9 -58.18 -9.51 23.94
CA ASP A 9 -58.67 -10.68 24.68
C ASP A 9 -57.80 -11.95 24.62
N GLY A 10 -56.56 -11.85 24.12
CA GLY A 10 -55.58 -12.93 24.22
C GLY A 10 -54.88 -12.96 25.58
N GLN A 11 -54.50 -14.16 26.03
CA GLN A 11 -53.76 -14.35 27.30
C GLN A 11 -52.32 -13.82 27.29
N VAL A 12 -51.73 -13.62 26.10
CA VAL A 12 -50.37 -13.12 25.89
C VAL A 12 -50.36 -12.12 24.73
N PRO A 13 -49.41 -11.17 24.67
CA PRO A 13 -49.40 -10.13 23.63
C PRO A 13 -49.30 -10.65 22.19
N SER A 14 -48.79 -11.86 22.00
CA SER A 14 -48.63 -12.50 20.69
C SER A 14 -49.88 -13.28 20.26
N GLN A 15 -51.04 -13.12 20.89
CA GLN A 15 -52.28 -13.73 20.43
C GLN A 15 -53.50 -12.89 20.78
N GLY A 16 -54.59 -13.07 20.06
CA GLY A 16 -55.88 -12.43 20.36
C GLY A 16 -56.73 -12.21 19.11
N ARG A 17 -57.92 -11.62 19.31
CA ARG A 17 -58.82 -11.17 18.25
C ARG A 17 -58.23 -9.97 17.54
N VAL A 18 -58.32 -9.97 16.21
CA VAL A 18 -57.82 -8.89 15.38
C VAL A 18 -58.83 -7.75 15.36
N GLU A 19 -58.41 -6.57 15.77
CA GLU A 19 -59.15 -5.32 15.58
C GLU A 19 -58.36 -4.35 14.72
N ILE A 20 -59.07 -3.64 13.84
CA ILE A 20 -58.53 -2.59 12.97
C ILE A 20 -59.24 -1.27 13.25
N TYR A 21 -58.50 -0.18 13.13
CA TYR A 21 -59.02 1.17 13.31
C TYR A 21 -59.35 1.83 11.97
N HIS A 22 -60.61 2.22 11.81
CA HIS A 22 -61.13 2.90 10.64
C HIS A 22 -62.12 3.98 11.06
N ASP A 23 -62.03 5.18 10.48
CA ASP A 23 -63.01 6.27 10.66
C ASP A 23 -63.32 6.61 12.13
N GLY A 24 -62.29 6.59 12.97
CA GLY A 24 -62.40 7.00 14.38
C GLY A 24 -62.83 5.89 15.34
N VAL A 25 -63.09 4.68 14.85
CA VAL A 25 -63.57 3.54 15.65
C VAL A 25 -62.70 2.30 15.46
N TRP A 26 -62.60 1.48 16.50
CA TRP A 26 -62.04 0.13 16.42
C TRP A 26 -63.15 -0.86 16.09
N GLY A 27 -62.88 -1.81 15.20
CA GLY A 27 -63.78 -2.92 14.94
C GLY A 27 -63.03 -4.17 14.49
N THR A 28 -63.77 -5.27 14.42
CA THR A 28 -63.23 -6.62 14.24
C THR A 28 -63.20 -7.01 12.76
N VAL A 29 -62.43 -8.05 12.45
CA VAL A 29 -62.37 -8.66 11.11
C VAL A 29 -63.16 -9.97 11.14
N CYS A 30 -63.96 -10.23 10.10
CA CYS A 30 -64.66 -11.50 9.96
C CYS A 30 -63.70 -12.65 9.62
N ASP A 31 -64.03 -13.86 10.04
CA ASP A 31 -63.26 -15.07 9.74
C ASP A 31 -63.59 -15.75 8.40
N ASP A 32 -64.55 -15.22 7.63
CA ASP A 32 -64.83 -15.66 6.27
C ASP A 32 -63.60 -15.39 5.37
N GLY A 33 -63.05 -16.46 4.80
CA GLY A 33 -61.81 -16.41 4.03
C GLY A 33 -60.52 -16.37 4.87
N TRP A 34 -60.62 -16.25 6.21
CA TRP A 34 -59.48 -16.02 7.09
C TRP A 34 -58.50 -17.20 7.14
N ASP A 35 -57.30 -16.96 6.63
CA ASP A 35 -56.26 -17.98 6.53
C ASP A 35 -54.92 -17.54 7.15
N LEU A 36 -53.91 -18.41 7.00
CA LEU A 36 -52.59 -18.18 7.57
C LEU A 36 -51.87 -17.01 6.90
N SER A 37 -52.16 -16.72 5.64
CA SER A 37 -51.59 -15.59 4.89
C SER A 37 -52.08 -14.28 5.48
N ASP A 38 -53.37 -14.16 5.79
CA ASP A 38 -53.94 -13.00 6.47
C ASP A 38 -53.32 -12.82 7.87
N ALA A 39 -53.19 -13.92 8.61
CA ALA A 39 -52.57 -13.91 9.94
C ALA A 39 -51.09 -13.47 9.88
N HIS A 40 -50.35 -13.83 8.83
CA HIS A 40 -48.96 -13.40 8.64
C HIS A 40 -48.85 -11.89 8.47
N VAL A 41 -49.74 -11.28 7.69
CA VAL A 41 -49.79 -9.81 7.53
C VAL A 41 -50.07 -9.14 8.87
N VAL A 42 -51.03 -9.65 9.64
CA VAL A 42 -51.34 -9.15 11.00
C VAL A 42 -50.13 -9.23 11.92
N CYS A 43 -49.51 -10.40 12.02
CA CYS A 43 -48.39 -10.60 12.94
C CYS A 43 -47.18 -9.75 12.57
N ARG A 44 -46.88 -9.62 11.27
CA ARG A 44 -45.79 -8.76 10.79
C ARG A 44 -46.07 -7.28 10.97
N GLN A 45 -47.31 -6.84 10.73
CA GLN A 45 -47.73 -5.45 10.97
C GLN A 45 -47.62 -5.08 12.46
N LEU A 46 -47.79 -6.05 13.37
CA LEU A 46 -47.60 -5.89 14.81
C LEU A 46 -46.13 -6.05 15.27
N GLY A 47 -45.20 -6.33 14.37
CA GLY A 47 -43.77 -6.45 14.66
C GLY A 47 -43.31 -7.85 15.09
N PHE A 48 -44.13 -8.89 14.91
CA PHE A 48 -43.72 -10.28 15.11
C PHE A 48 -43.12 -10.87 13.82
N PRO A 49 -42.24 -11.90 13.91
CA PRO A 49 -41.63 -12.52 12.73
C PRO A 49 -42.64 -13.11 11.73
N GLY A 50 -43.75 -13.68 12.24
CA GLY A 50 -44.78 -14.35 11.44
C GLY A 50 -45.94 -14.86 12.30
N ALA A 51 -46.87 -15.59 11.68
CA ALA A 51 -48.01 -16.20 12.37
C ALA A 51 -47.87 -17.71 12.49
N ILE A 52 -48.18 -18.24 13.67
CA ILE A 52 -48.25 -19.68 13.94
C ILE A 52 -49.65 -20.21 13.61
N GLU A 53 -50.70 -19.46 13.94
CA GLU A 53 -52.09 -19.88 13.73
C GLU A 53 -53.00 -18.73 13.29
N ALA A 54 -53.91 -19.03 12.37
CA ALA A 54 -55.10 -18.26 12.04
C ALA A 54 -56.31 -18.94 12.71
N LEU A 55 -56.91 -18.28 13.69
CA LEU A 55 -58.01 -18.79 14.51
C LEU A 55 -59.34 -18.16 14.07
N GLN A 56 -60.37 -18.99 13.97
CA GLN A 56 -61.72 -18.63 13.51
C GLN A 56 -62.74 -18.76 14.66
N SER A 57 -64.00 -18.42 14.39
CA SER A 57 -65.18 -18.61 15.25
C SER A 57 -65.12 -17.87 16.58
N ALA A 58 -64.64 -16.63 16.58
CA ALA A 58 -64.61 -15.77 17.77
C ALA A 58 -63.87 -16.40 18.95
N ALA A 59 -62.71 -17.02 18.65
CA ALA A 59 -61.84 -17.64 19.64
C ALA A 59 -61.49 -16.73 20.83
N PHE A 60 -61.54 -15.40 20.61
CA PHE A 60 -61.41 -14.39 21.66
C PHE A 60 -62.50 -13.32 21.49
N GLY A 61 -63.66 -13.47 22.15
CA GLY A 61 -64.68 -12.40 22.30
C GLY A 61 -65.39 -11.92 21.01
N SER A 62 -66.23 -10.87 21.13
CA SER A 62 -67.05 -10.35 20.02
C SER A 62 -66.98 -8.83 19.83
N GLY A 63 -67.24 -8.33 18.63
CA GLY A 63 -67.25 -6.89 18.33
C GLY A 63 -67.96 -6.53 17.02
N SER A 64 -68.00 -5.23 16.69
CA SER A 64 -68.57 -4.74 15.43
C SER A 64 -67.61 -5.01 14.27
N ILE A 65 -68.05 -5.77 13.26
CA ILE A 65 -67.24 -6.16 12.12
C ILE A 65 -67.08 -4.99 11.14
N LEU A 66 -65.83 -4.67 10.78
CA LEU A 66 -65.47 -3.61 9.85
C LEU A 66 -64.88 -4.11 8.53
N MET A 67 -64.36 -5.34 8.50
CA MET A 67 -63.77 -5.97 7.30
C MET A 67 -64.24 -7.42 7.18
N ASP A 68 -64.46 -7.87 5.95
CA ASP A 68 -64.98 -9.18 5.58
C ASP A 68 -64.44 -9.64 4.22
N ASP A 69 -64.44 -10.95 3.96
CA ASP A 69 -63.81 -11.62 2.81
C ASP A 69 -62.35 -11.20 2.60
N LEU A 70 -61.53 -11.32 3.64
CA LEU A 70 -60.14 -10.91 3.54
C LEU A 70 -59.36 -11.87 2.65
N GLY A 71 -58.64 -11.32 1.68
CA GLY A 71 -57.76 -12.08 0.80
C GLY A 71 -56.40 -11.41 0.69
N CYS A 72 -55.51 -11.70 1.65
CA CYS A 72 -54.10 -11.33 1.59
C CYS A 72 -53.27 -12.41 0.88
N ASP A 73 -52.24 -12.00 0.15
CA ASP A 73 -51.19 -12.87 -0.39
C ASP A 73 -50.14 -13.24 0.69
N GLY A 74 -50.20 -12.63 1.88
CA GLY A 74 -49.30 -12.87 3.01
C GLY A 74 -48.04 -12.00 3.01
N THR A 75 -47.89 -11.15 1.99
CA THR A 75 -46.69 -10.32 1.78
C THR A 75 -46.93 -8.83 2.00
N GLU A 76 -48.19 -8.44 2.09
CA GLU A 76 -48.67 -7.08 2.35
C GLU A 76 -48.08 -6.53 3.65
N ARG A 77 -47.90 -5.20 3.69
CA ARG A 77 -47.36 -4.54 4.89
C ARG A 77 -48.44 -4.20 5.89
N ARG A 78 -49.68 -4.06 5.42
CA ARG A 78 -50.84 -3.70 6.25
C ARG A 78 -52.06 -4.51 5.86
N LEU A 79 -52.87 -4.84 6.84
CA LEU A 79 -54.12 -5.58 6.64
C LEU A 79 -55.11 -4.84 5.72
N SER A 80 -55.09 -3.51 5.76
CA SER A 80 -55.92 -2.66 4.88
C SER A 80 -55.50 -2.64 3.41
N GLU A 81 -54.34 -3.22 3.07
CA GLU A 81 -53.84 -3.33 1.69
C GLU A 81 -54.33 -4.62 1.00
N CYS A 82 -54.85 -5.57 1.76
CA CYS A 82 -55.41 -6.81 1.23
C CYS A 82 -56.75 -6.54 0.53
N SER A 83 -57.17 -7.48 -0.32
CA SER A 83 -58.52 -7.41 -0.91
C SER A 83 -59.58 -7.75 0.15
N PHE A 84 -60.70 -7.01 0.15
CA PHE A 84 -61.84 -7.24 1.05
C PHE A 84 -63.12 -6.59 0.51
N SER A 85 -64.29 -6.99 1.02
CA SER A 85 -65.63 -6.61 0.52
C SER A 85 -66.01 -5.12 0.71
N GLY A 86 -65.16 -4.32 1.36
CA GLY A 86 -65.36 -2.90 1.65
C GLY A 86 -65.73 -2.63 3.12
N TRP A 87 -65.44 -1.41 3.59
CA TRP A 87 -65.57 -1.07 5.02
C TRP A 87 -67.01 -1.17 5.52
N GLY A 88 -67.22 -1.96 6.58
CA GLY A 88 -68.53 -2.19 7.20
C GLY A 88 -69.51 -3.00 6.35
N ILE A 89 -69.09 -3.51 5.18
CA ILE A 89 -69.88 -4.40 4.33
C ILE A 89 -69.50 -5.83 4.71
N ASN A 90 -70.42 -6.55 5.36
CA ASN A 90 -70.22 -7.93 5.78
C ASN A 90 -71.56 -8.69 5.85
N ASN A 91 -71.50 -10.02 5.74
CA ASN A 91 -72.65 -10.90 6.00
C ASN A 91 -72.42 -11.83 7.20
N CYS A 92 -71.45 -11.50 8.04
CA CYS A 92 -71.02 -12.29 9.17
C CYS A 92 -71.92 -12.17 10.40
N SER A 93 -72.08 -13.28 11.09
CA SER A 93 -72.78 -13.42 12.36
C SER A 93 -71.92 -12.91 13.53
N PRO A 94 -72.53 -12.65 14.71
CA PRO A 94 -71.80 -12.15 15.88
C PRO A 94 -70.73 -13.09 16.46
N SER A 95 -70.60 -14.31 15.94
CA SER A 95 -69.59 -15.30 16.33
C SER A 95 -68.49 -15.52 15.29
N GLU A 96 -68.49 -14.74 14.22
CA GLU A 96 -67.59 -14.87 13.07
C GLU A 96 -66.51 -13.78 13.15
N HIS A 97 -65.48 -14.04 13.97
CA HIS A 97 -64.37 -13.10 14.21
C HIS A 97 -63.00 -13.77 14.10
N ALA A 98 -62.13 -13.13 13.32
CA ALA A 98 -60.75 -13.51 13.07
C ALA A 98 -59.85 -13.25 14.29
N SER A 99 -58.96 -14.22 14.54
CA SER A 99 -57.97 -14.19 15.63
C SER A 99 -56.64 -14.77 15.16
N VAL A 100 -55.54 -14.43 15.83
CA VAL A 100 -54.19 -14.92 15.49
C VAL A 100 -53.40 -15.40 16.70
N ARG A 101 -52.40 -16.24 16.45
CA ARG A 101 -51.26 -16.48 17.33
C ARG A 101 -49.96 -16.25 16.56
N CYS A 102 -49.19 -15.25 16.96
CA CYS A 102 -47.92 -14.85 16.35
C CYS A 102 -46.72 -15.60 16.93
N GLU A 103 -45.67 -15.70 16.12
CA GLU A 103 -44.36 -16.22 16.52
C GLU A 103 -43.72 -15.32 17.58
N LYS A 104 -43.12 -15.94 18.61
CA LYS A 104 -42.30 -15.22 19.58
C LYS A 104 -40.88 -15.11 19.03
N GLU A 105 -40.26 -13.93 19.13
CA GLU A 105 -38.81 -13.82 18.90
C GLU A 105 -38.05 -14.69 19.92
N ASP A 106 -37.09 -15.46 19.42
CA ASP A 106 -36.27 -16.35 20.24
C ASP A 106 -35.30 -15.51 21.10
N VAL A 107 -35.61 -15.35 22.39
CA VAL A 107 -34.78 -14.58 23.36
C VAL A 107 -33.60 -15.44 23.86
N SER A 108 -32.89 -16.10 22.94
CA SER A 108 -31.67 -16.84 23.21
C SER A 108 -30.46 -16.25 22.49
N GLN A 109 -30.39 -14.92 22.39
CA GLN A 109 -29.18 -14.23 21.94
C GLN A 109 -28.45 -13.59 23.13
N ASN A 110 -27.19 -13.97 23.33
CA ASN A 110 -26.29 -13.28 24.23
C ASN A 110 -25.90 -11.93 23.60
N TYR A 111 -26.21 -10.82 24.27
CA TYR A 111 -25.76 -9.49 23.87
C TYR A 111 -24.52 -9.11 24.70
N PRO A 112 -23.30 -9.24 24.18
CA PRO A 112 -22.11 -8.79 24.91
C PRO A 112 -22.15 -7.27 25.05
N LEU A 113 -22.15 -6.78 26.29
CA LEU A 113 -21.93 -5.36 26.60
C LEU A 113 -20.42 -5.14 26.73
N ASP A 114 -19.82 -4.44 25.76
CA ASP A 114 -18.41 -4.05 25.78
C ASP A 114 -18.25 -2.61 26.29
N HIS A 115 -17.53 -2.45 27.40
CA HIS A 115 -17.21 -1.15 28.00
C HIS A 115 -15.72 -0.78 27.89
N ASN A 116 -14.93 -1.52 27.09
CA ASN A 116 -13.49 -1.33 26.98
C ASN A 116 -13.11 0.11 26.59
N SER A 117 -13.84 0.73 25.66
CA SER A 117 -13.58 2.12 25.24
C SER A 117 -13.77 3.13 26.39
N SER A 118 -14.77 2.92 27.26
CA SER A 118 -15.02 3.77 28.43
C SER A 118 -13.92 3.61 29.48
N ILE A 119 -13.42 2.38 29.68
CA ILE A 119 -12.34 2.11 30.64
C ILE A 119 -11.03 2.74 30.15
N LEU A 120 -10.67 2.55 28.88
CA LEU A 120 -9.46 3.15 28.29
C LEU A 120 -9.48 4.68 28.37
N PHE A 121 -10.65 5.30 28.19
CA PHE A 121 -10.81 6.75 28.37
C PHE A 121 -10.53 7.18 29.82
N GLN A 122 -11.09 6.48 30.81
CA GLN A 122 -10.86 6.76 32.23
C GLN A 122 -9.40 6.56 32.65
N LEU A 123 -8.73 5.52 32.13
CA LEU A 123 -7.30 5.29 32.36
C LEU A 123 -6.45 6.41 31.77
N GLY A 124 -6.81 6.93 30.60
CA GLY A 124 -6.19 8.12 30.03
C GLY A 124 -6.33 9.34 30.94
N GLN A 125 -7.53 9.60 31.48
CA GLN A 125 -7.75 10.70 32.43
C GLN A 125 -6.94 10.54 33.72
N LEU A 126 -6.80 9.31 34.23
CA LEU A 126 -5.96 9.02 35.39
C LEU A 126 -4.49 9.39 35.10
N PHE A 127 -3.95 8.95 33.96
CA PHE A 127 -2.60 9.32 33.53
C PHE A 127 -2.44 10.84 33.39
N ASP A 128 -3.36 11.50 32.68
CA ASP A 128 -3.32 12.94 32.44
C ASP A 128 -3.44 13.77 33.75
N SER A 129 -4.03 13.19 34.81
CA SER A 129 -4.15 13.84 36.11
C SER A 129 -2.83 13.89 36.90
N GLY A 130 -1.92 12.92 36.71
CA GLY A 130 -0.69 12.79 37.49
C GLY A 130 -0.89 12.59 39.01
N HIS A 131 -2.04 12.10 39.44
CA HIS A 131 -2.33 11.79 40.85
C HIS A 131 -2.23 10.29 41.13
N ASP A 132 -2.03 9.93 42.40
CA ASP A 132 -2.04 8.55 42.92
C ASP A 132 -1.03 7.57 42.26
N CYS A 133 0.00 8.11 41.61
CA CYS A 133 1.10 7.35 41.06
C CYS A 133 1.92 6.67 42.17
N ASP A 134 2.43 5.47 41.89
CA ASP A 134 3.31 4.70 42.78
C ASP A 134 4.70 4.45 42.17
N MET A 135 5.01 5.12 41.07
CA MET A 135 6.27 5.01 40.32
C MET A 135 6.53 6.27 39.47
N ASP A 136 7.81 6.57 39.27
CA ASP A 136 8.29 7.54 38.27
C ASP A 136 9.07 6.84 37.16
N ILE A 137 8.90 7.32 35.92
CA ILE A 137 9.69 6.92 34.75
C ILE A 137 10.65 8.07 34.40
N ASP A 138 11.96 7.83 34.49
CA ASP A 138 12.99 8.80 34.16
C ASP A 138 13.18 8.89 32.63
N VAL A 139 12.97 10.07 32.02
CA VAL A 139 13.29 10.32 30.60
C VAL A 139 14.72 10.83 30.50
N VAL A 140 15.59 10.06 29.85
CA VAL A 140 17.03 10.30 29.80
C VAL A 140 17.47 10.67 28.38
N VAL A 141 18.12 11.83 28.25
CA VAL A 141 18.75 12.30 27.00
C VAL A 141 20.23 12.56 27.29
N ASP A 142 21.11 11.94 26.51
CA ASP A 142 22.57 12.07 26.65
C ASP A 142 23.07 11.86 28.11
N ASN A 143 22.58 10.81 28.76
CA ASN A 143 22.84 10.44 30.16
C ASN A 143 22.35 11.44 31.23
N ASN A 144 21.55 12.43 30.85
CA ASN A 144 20.91 13.36 31.80
C ASN A 144 19.40 13.14 31.82
N THR A 145 18.81 13.05 33.01
CA THR A 145 17.34 13.03 33.17
C THR A 145 16.79 14.42 32.87
N VAL A 146 15.92 14.51 31.87
CA VAL A 146 15.32 15.77 31.41
C VAL A 146 13.88 15.93 31.88
N GLU A 147 13.17 14.83 32.12
CA GLU A 147 11.77 14.79 32.55
C GLU A 147 11.52 13.53 33.38
N THR A 148 10.56 13.58 34.29
CA THR A 148 10.09 12.43 35.09
C THR A 148 8.59 12.29 34.93
N ILE A 149 8.12 11.11 34.52
CA ILE A 149 6.71 10.85 34.27
C ILE A 149 6.11 10.03 35.41
N CYS A 150 5.10 10.59 36.07
CA CYS A 150 4.31 9.95 37.12
C CYS A 150 3.47 8.81 36.52
N ALA A 151 3.61 7.58 37.03
CA ALA A 151 2.98 6.39 36.48
C ALA A 151 2.52 5.36 37.53
N HIS A 152 1.70 4.40 37.09
CA HIS A 152 1.05 3.39 37.92
C HIS A 152 1.58 1.99 37.58
N ARG A 153 2.25 1.35 38.53
CA ARG A 153 2.90 0.04 38.36
C ARG A 153 1.90 -1.04 37.94
N LEU A 154 0.70 -1.03 38.52
CA LEU A 154 -0.35 -2.00 38.19
C LEU A 154 -0.69 -1.98 36.70
N ILE A 155 -0.85 -0.80 36.13
CA ILE A 155 -1.24 -0.62 34.72
C ILE A 155 -0.09 -1.05 33.81
N LEU A 156 1.14 -0.61 34.10
CA LEU A 156 2.32 -0.99 33.32
C LEU A 156 2.61 -2.50 33.39
N SER A 157 2.32 -3.15 34.52
CA SER A 157 2.54 -4.59 34.72
C SER A 157 1.55 -5.49 33.97
N LEU A 158 0.52 -4.92 33.35
CA LEU A 158 -0.35 -5.64 32.42
C LEU A 158 0.41 -6.05 31.15
N ASP A 159 1.48 -5.33 30.82
CA ASP A 159 2.38 -5.71 29.74
C ASP A 159 3.31 -6.86 30.17
N SER A 160 3.21 -7.97 29.43
CA SER A 160 3.95 -9.20 29.71
C SER A 160 5.47 -9.06 29.53
N PHE A 161 5.93 -8.17 28.65
CA PHE A 161 7.35 -7.94 28.40
C PHE A 161 7.96 -7.16 29.55
N LEU A 162 7.31 -6.08 30.01
CA LEU A 162 7.80 -5.33 31.17
C LEU A 162 7.89 -6.25 32.40
N LYS A 163 6.89 -7.11 32.60
CA LYS A 163 6.87 -8.08 33.72
C LYS A 163 8.04 -9.06 33.72
N THR A 164 8.63 -9.35 32.55
CA THR A 164 9.68 -10.37 32.39
C THR A 164 11.08 -9.80 32.20
N SER A 165 11.21 -8.56 31.70
CA SER A 165 12.50 -7.97 31.30
C SER A 165 13.16 -7.09 32.37
N GLN A 166 12.40 -6.56 33.33
CA GLN A 166 12.90 -5.62 34.34
C GLN A 166 12.98 -6.29 35.70
N GLU A 167 14.19 -6.71 36.11
CA GLU A 167 14.43 -7.33 37.44
C GLU A 167 14.09 -6.39 38.60
N ASP A 168 14.15 -5.07 38.38
CA ASP A 168 13.81 -4.05 39.37
C ASP A 168 12.77 -3.05 38.82
N PHE A 169 11.49 -3.45 38.91
CA PHE A 169 10.33 -2.61 38.61
C PHE A 169 10.14 -1.44 39.60
N SER A 170 11.19 -1.01 40.30
CA SER A 170 11.18 0.18 41.17
C SER A 170 11.71 1.42 40.47
N ARG A 171 12.45 1.29 39.36
CA ARG A 171 12.94 2.44 38.60
C ARG A 171 13.06 2.14 37.10
N LEU A 172 12.09 2.65 36.33
CA LEU A 172 12.09 2.55 34.88
C LEU A 172 12.70 3.83 34.27
N SER A 173 13.43 3.68 33.17
CA SER A 173 13.97 4.81 32.42
C SER A 173 13.79 4.62 30.91
N ILE A 174 13.47 5.71 30.21
CA ILE A 174 13.37 5.75 28.75
C ILE A 174 14.56 6.55 28.21
N ASN A 175 15.48 5.86 27.53
CA ASN A 175 16.64 6.48 26.89
C ASN A 175 16.28 6.92 25.47
N VAL A 176 16.27 8.22 25.22
CA VAL A 176 15.88 8.81 23.93
C VAL A 176 16.83 9.91 23.49
N THR A 177 16.81 10.22 22.19
CA THR A 177 17.51 11.40 21.67
C THR A 177 16.73 12.68 22.00
N SER A 178 17.39 13.84 21.89
CA SER A 178 16.76 15.15 22.13
C SER A 178 15.51 15.39 21.27
N ASN A 179 15.46 14.85 20.05
CA ASN A 179 14.31 14.99 19.15
C ASN A 179 13.14 14.09 19.55
N CYS A 180 13.41 13.01 20.27
CA CYS A 180 12.42 12.02 20.66
C CYS A 180 11.81 12.27 22.04
N SER A 181 12.44 13.08 22.90
CA SER A 181 11.94 13.39 24.25
C SER A 181 10.51 13.91 24.25
N GLN A 182 10.17 14.79 23.31
CA GLN A 182 8.83 15.37 23.16
C GLN A 182 7.71 14.34 22.86
N HIS A 183 8.06 13.10 22.48
CA HIS A 183 7.09 12.05 22.14
C HIS A 183 6.93 11.01 23.25
N VAL A 184 7.76 11.07 24.30
CA VAL A 184 7.80 10.05 25.37
C VAL A 184 6.50 10.04 26.17
N THR A 185 5.96 11.20 26.53
CA THR A 185 4.71 11.28 27.31
C THR A 185 3.54 10.66 26.56
N SER A 186 3.42 10.90 25.25
CA SER A 186 2.41 10.26 24.40
C SER A 186 2.61 8.75 24.29
N PHE A 187 3.86 8.29 24.26
CA PHE A 187 4.20 6.86 24.25
C PHE A 187 3.84 6.18 25.57
N VAL A 188 4.14 6.78 26.73
CA VAL A 188 3.73 6.21 28.02
C VAL A 188 2.21 6.21 28.15
N ARG A 189 1.55 7.27 27.67
CA ARG A 189 0.08 7.34 27.64
C ARG A 189 -0.57 6.22 26.81
N TYR A 190 0.08 5.78 25.73
CA TYR A 190 -0.38 4.64 24.93
C TYR A 190 -0.54 3.37 25.79
N LEU A 191 0.30 3.13 26.79
CA LEU A 191 0.19 1.97 27.68
C LEU A 191 -1.12 1.95 28.48
N TYR A 192 -1.74 3.12 28.68
CA TYR A 192 -3.02 3.28 29.36
C TYR A 192 -4.19 3.21 28.40
N THR A 193 -4.06 3.83 27.22
CA THR A 193 -5.19 4.06 26.31
C THR A 193 -5.22 3.15 25.10
N GLN A 194 -4.14 2.44 24.80
CA GLN A 194 -3.94 1.65 23.57
C GLN A 194 -4.19 2.47 22.30
N GLN A 195 -3.94 3.77 22.38
CA GLN A 195 -4.19 4.75 21.32
C GLN A 195 -3.06 5.77 21.29
N ILE A 196 -2.48 6.00 20.11
CA ILE A 196 -1.43 6.98 19.88
C ILE A 196 -1.55 7.55 18.47
N ASN A 197 -1.38 8.87 18.34
CA ASN A 197 -1.32 9.51 17.04
C ASN A 197 0.14 9.53 16.57
N ILE A 198 0.41 8.84 15.46
CA ILE A 198 1.73 8.76 14.86
C ILE A 198 1.81 9.75 13.69
N THR A 199 2.87 10.56 13.70
CA THR A 199 3.23 11.54 12.66
C THR A 199 4.60 11.21 12.10
N LEU A 200 4.98 11.76 10.94
CA LEU A 200 6.32 11.58 10.35
C LEU A 200 7.45 11.82 11.36
N SER A 201 7.35 12.88 12.17
CA SER A 201 8.36 13.24 13.17
C SER A 201 8.38 12.36 14.42
N SER A 202 7.22 11.86 14.84
CA SER A 202 7.09 11.04 16.06
C SER A 202 7.29 9.57 15.81
N ALA A 203 7.00 9.12 14.59
CA ALA A 203 6.97 7.72 14.25
C ALA A 203 8.30 7.05 14.65
N GLN A 204 9.46 7.60 14.25
CA GLN A 204 10.78 6.98 14.51
C GLN A 204 11.02 6.74 16.00
N CYS A 205 10.65 7.72 16.79
CA CYS A 205 10.76 7.66 18.23
C CYS A 205 9.82 6.58 18.80
N VAL A 206 8.57 6.55 18.35
CA VAL A 206 7.56 5.56 18.79
C VAL A 206 7.99 4.14 18.45
N LEU A 207 8.52 3.88 17.24
CA LEU A 207 8.98 2.55 16.86
C LEU A 207 10.13 2.06 17.72
N LYS A 208 11.13 2.92 17.92
CA LYS A 208 12.29 2.59 18.74
C LYS A 208 11.87 2.31 20.19
N MET A 209 11.03 3.17 20.77
CA MET A 209 10.51 2.96 22.12
C MET A 209 9.65 1.68 22.21
N ALA A 210 8.80 1.41 21.21
CA ALA A 210 8.00 0.18 21.16
C ALA A 210 8.87 -1.07 21.12
N PHE A 211 9.97 -1.05 20.36
CA PHE A 211 10.95 -2.14 20.35
C PHE A 211 11.67 -2.31 21.69
N ASP A 212 12.21 -1.21 22.24
CA ASP A 212 12.96 -1.23 23.51
C ASP A 212 12.07 -1.73 24.67
N TRP A 213 10.76 -1.50 24.58
CA TRP A 213 9.74 -1.90 25.56
C TRP A 213 8.96 -3.16 25.16
N GLY A 214 9.35 -3.83 24.07
CA GLY A 214 8.77 -5.11 23.64
C GLY A 214 7.29 -5.07 23.20
N LEU A 215 6.77 -3.90 22.86
CA LEU A 215 5.39 -3.66 22.41
C LEU A 215 5.20 -4.08 20.94
N LYS A 216 5.12 -5.38 20.69
CA LYS A 216 5.11 -5.95 19.31
C LYS A 216 3.99 -5.44 18.41
N ASP A 217 2.79 -5.24 18.94
CA ASP A 217 1.65 -4.79 18.13
C ASP A 217 1.85 -3.35 17.65
N LEU A 218 2.18 -2.44 18.58
CA LEU A 218 2.55 -1.06 18.24
C LEU A 218 3.78 -1.01 17.32
N GLN A 219 4.75 -1.89 17.55
CA GLN A 219 5.94 -1.99 16.70
C GLN A 219 5.57 -2.34 15.25
N ASN A 220 4.74 -3.37 15.05
CA ASN A 220 4.30 -3.80 13.72
C ASN A 220 3.46 -2.74 13.01
N GLU A 221 2.51 -2.12 13.74
CA GLU A 221 1.66 -1.06 13.18
C GLU A 221 2.47 0.19 12.82
N ALA A 222 3.36 0.62 13.71
CA ALA A 222 4.26 1.74 13.44
C ALA A 222 5.13 1.42 12.22
N ALA A 223 5.80 0.27 12.17
CA ALA A 223 6.65 -0.18 11.05
C ALA A 223 5.91 -0.11 9.71
N ASN A 224 4.66 -0.61 9.67
CA ASN A 224 3.81 -0.54 8.48
C ASN A 224 3.51 0.90 8.07
N LEU A 225 3.17 1.79 9.02
CA LEU A 225 2.94 3.20 8.73
C LEU A 225 4.18 3.90 8.16
N PHE A 226 5.39 3.56 8.59
CA PHE A 226 6.59 4.18 8.04
C PHE A 226 6.87 3.89 6.60
N THR A 227 6.49 2.71 6.11
CA THR A 227 6.71 2.36 4.70
C THR A 227 6.11 3.42 3.78
N TRP A 228 5.03 4.08 4.23
CA TRP A 228 4.38 5.22 3.57
C TRP A 228 5.11 6.55 3.72
N PHE A 229 5.89 6.72 4.78
CA PHE A 229 6.64 7.92 5.09
C PHE A 229 8.06 7.92 4.52
N LEU A 230 8.60 6.77 4.11
CA LEU A 230 9.92 6.67 3.49
C LEU A 230 10.10 7.67 2.32
N PRO A 231 9.11 7.93 1.45
CA PRO A 231 9.29 8.91 0.38
C PRO A 231 9.42 10.38 0.83
N GLU A 232 8.91 10.72 2.01
CA GLU A 232 8.81 12.12 2.48
C GLU A 232 10.16 12.68 2.95
N ASP A 233 11.00 11.86 3.59
CA ASP A 233 12.32 12.31 4.03
C ASP A 233 13.29 12.42 2.85
N SER A 234 13.58 13.66 2.43
CA SER A 234 14.57 13.97 1.38
C SER A 234 16.02 13.91 1.83
N THR A 235 16.28 13.84 3.14
CA THR A 235 17.64 13.84 3.71
C THR A 235 18.27 12.45 3.74
N PHE A 236 17.45 11.39 3.65
CA PHE A 236 17.84 9.99 3.78
C PHE A 236 18.20 9.53 5.22
N HIS A 237 18.02 10.38 6.23
CA HIS A 237 18.31 10.06 7.63
C HIS A 237 17.35 9.02 8.21
N SER A 238 16.06 9.16 7.92
CA SER A 238 15.04 8.24 8.43
C SER A 238 15.28 6.84 7.86
N GLN A 239 15.45 6.74 6.55
CA GLN A 239 15.59 5.47 5.83
C GLN A 239 16.87 4.71 6.24
N SER A 240 17.98 5.44 6.46
CA SER A 240 19.22 4.83 6.97
C SER A 240 19.06 4.35 8.41
N SER A 241 18.49 5.18 9.28
CA SER A 241 18.26 4.79 10.68
C SER A 241 17.27 3.61 10.81
N PHE A 242 16.23 3.56 9.96
CA PHE A 242 15.30 2.42 9.95
C PHE A 242 15.92 1.15 9.43
N TYR A 243 16.79 1.24 8.44
CA TYR A 243 17.54 0.07 7.99
C TYR A 243 18.37 -0.51 9.14
N GLU A 244 19.10 0.32 9.87
CA GLU A 244 19.90 -0.11 11.03
C GLU A 244 19.02 -0.72 12.13
N TYR A 245 17.90 -0.09 12.44
CA TYR A 245 16.90 -0.64 13.35
C TYR A 245 16.40 -2.00 12.87
N ALA A 246 16.01 -2.13 11.61
CA ALA A 246 15.47 -3.36 11.06
C ALA A 246 16.51 -4.49 11.06
N VAL A 247 17.80 -4.16 10.91
CA VAL A 247 18.92 -5.10 11.11
C VAL A 247 19.00 -5.55 12.57
N LEU A 248 18.89 -4.63 13.54
CA LEU A 248 18.91 -4.96 14.97
C LEU A 248 17.73 -5.84 15.39
N THR A 249 16.56 -5.66 14.77
CA THR A 249 15.34 -6.42 15.09
C THR A 249 15.16 -7.69 14.26
N ASP A 250 16.07 -7.98 13.32
CA ASP A 250 15.93 -9.02 12.27
C ASP A 250 14.62 -8.92 11.47
N ASP A 251 14.09 -7.70 11.29
CA ASP A 251 12.93 -7.44 10.43
C ASP A 251 13.37 -7.35 8.96
N ARG A 252 13.39 -8.50 8.30
CA ARG A 252 13.79 -8.60 6.88
C ARG A 252 12.87 -7.84 5.93
N SER A 253 11.60 -7.70 6.25
CA SER A 253 10.63 -7.01 5.39
C SER A 253 10.90 -5.50 5.38
N LEU A 254 11.11 -4.94 6.57
CA LEU A 254 11.47 -3.52 6.73
C LEU A 254 12.87 -3.25 6.16
N GLN A 255 13.84 -4.14 6.41
CA GLN A 255 15.19 -4.04 5.81
C GLN A 255 15.12 -3.93 4.29
N GLU A 256 14.40 -4.85 3.62
CA GLU A 256 14.28 -4.83 2.17
C GLU A 256 13.53 -3.59 1.67
N THR A 257 12.51 -3.14 2.39
CA THR A 257 11.75 -1.94 2.02
C THR A 257 12.63 -0.67 2.06
N CYS A 258 13.37 -0.47 3.16
CA CYS A 258 14.32 0.64 3.29
C CYS A 258 15.44 0.55 2.26
N LEU A 259 16.02 -0.64 2.09
CA LEU A 259 17.11 -0.87 1.17
C LEU A 259 16.69 -0.62 -0.29
N ARG A 260 15.51 -1.10 -0.70
CA ARG A 260 14.95 -0.88 -2.03
C ARG A 260 14.72 0.60 -2.30
N TYR A 261 14.15 1.33 -1.34
CA TYR A 261 13.95 2.78 -1.48
C TYR A 261 15.29 3.53 -1.65
N LEU A 262 16.28 3.22 -0.82
CA LEU A 262 17.63 3.79 -0.91
C LEU A 262 18.31 3.41 -2.23
N ALA A 263 18.13 2.18 -2.71
CA ALA A 263 18.69 1.68 -3.96
C ALA A 263 18.13 2.40 -5.20
N TRP A 264 16.82 2.65 -5.20
CA TRP A 264 16.16 3.39 -6.28
C TRP A 264 16.48 4.88 -6.26
N ASN A 265 16.81 5.44 -5.09
CA ASN A 265 17.19 6.85 -4.96
C ASN A 265 18.70 7.04 -4.74
N CYS A 266 19.50 6.07 -5.20
CA CYS A 266 20.94 6.03 -4.92
C CYS A 266 21.68 7.26 -5.50
N GLU A 267 21.24 7.78 -6.64
CA GLU A 267 21.81 9.01 -7.20
C GLU A 267 21.70 10.20 -6.22
N ALA A 268 20.50 10.42 -5.68
CA ALA A 268 20.23 11.48 -4.72
C ALA A 268 20.90 11.19 -3.37
N LEU A 269 20.91 9.92 -2.95
CA LEU A 269 21.59 9.47 -1.74
C LEU A 269 23.10 9.79 -1.79
N ILE A 270 23.80 9.47 -2.89
CA ILE A 270 25.24 9.76 -3.05
C ILE A 270 25.53 11.27 -2.97
N ARG A 271 24.59 12.13 -3.40
CA ARG A 271 24.72 13.60 -3.29
C ARG A 271 24.45 14.11 -1.86
N SER A 272 23.67 13.37 -1.08
CA SER A 272 23.32 13.72 0.29
C SER A 272 24.54 13.65 1.22
N PRO A 273 24.64 14.54 2.24
CA PRO A 273 25.68 14.45 3.26
C PRO A 273 25.66 13.10 4.01
N VAL A 274 24.49 12.46 4.13
CA VAL A 274 24.31 11.19 4.86
C VAL A 274 25.09 10.04 4.23
N TRP A 275 25.35 10.09 2.91
CA TRP A 275 26.10 9.05 2.21
C TRP A 275 27.39 8.69 2.95
N ARG A 276 28.20 9.71 3.31
CA ARG A 276 29.52 9.52 3.93
C ARG A 276 29.46 8.91 5.32
N SER A 277 28.32 8.99 6.01
CA SER A 277 28.12 8.43 7.35
C SER A 277 27.38 7.09 7.35
N LEU A 278 26.99 6.55 6.18
CA LEU A 278 26.33 5.25 6.12
C LEU A 278 27.24 4.13 6.63
N SER A 279 26.66 3.16 7.31
CA SER A 279 27.35 1.96 7.77
C SER A 279 27.88 1.11 6.61
N LEU A 280 28.97 0.38 6.86
CA LEU A 280 29.57 -0.52 5.88
C LEU A 280 28.56 -1.55 5.36
N ASP A 281 27.78 -2.14 6.26
CA ASP A 281 26.81 -3.19 5.90
C ASP A 281 25.73 -2.66 4.94
N LEU A 282 25.24 -1.44 5.18
CA LEU A 282 24.27 -0.79 4.29
C LEU A 282 24.89 -0.48 2.92
N VAL A 283 26.11 0.06 2.86
CA VAL A 283 26.79 0.32 1.58
C VAL A 283 27.04 -0.98 0.81
N LYS A 284 27.46 -2.04 1.50
CA LYS A 284 27.65 -3.38 0.91
C LYS A 284 26.34 -3.95 0.38
N ALA A 285 25.25 -3.83 1.15
CA ALA A 285 23.93 -4.27 0.75
C ALA A 285 23.43 -3.51 -0.50
N LEU A 286 23.63 -2.19 -0.55
CA LEU A 286 23.27 -1.37 -1.72
C LEU A 286 24.05 -1.77 -2.97
N LEU A 287 25.38 -1.87 -2.89
CA LEU A 287 26.23 -2.18 -4.05
C LEU A 287 26.00 -3.59 -4.60
N SER A 288 25.52 -4.51 -3.77
CA SER A 288 25.21 -5.89 -4.19
C SER A 288 23.95 -5.99 -5.06
N ARG A 289 23.09 -4.97 -5.09
CA ARG A 289 21.79 -5.01 -5.79
C ARG A 289 21.88 -4.78 -7.30
N SER A 290 21.24 -5.65 -8.08
CA SER A 290 21.15 -5.48 -9.54
C SER A 290 20.20 -4.36 -9.99
N ASP A 291 19.22 -4.00 -9.17
CA ASP A 291 18.18 -2.99 -9.44
C ASP A 291 18.54 -1.58 -8.92
N LEU A 292 19.82 -1.34 -8.60
CA LEU A 292 20.29 -0.02 -8.20
C LEU A 292 20.07 1.00 -9.34
N VAL A 293 19.43 2.11 -9.02
CA VAL A 293 19.16 3.20 -9.96
C VAL A 293 20.22 4.28 -9.81
N VAL A 294 21.05 4.43 -10.85
CA VAL A 294 22.16 5.39 -10.88
C VAL A 294 22.37 5.89 -12.30
N PRO A 295 22.99 7.07 -12.51
CA PRO A 295 23.23 7.56 -13.86
C PRO A 295 24.09 6.63 -14.72
N ASN A 296 25.15 6.07 -14.13
CA ASN A 296 26.07 5.10 -14.73
C ASN A 296 27.00 4.53 -13.64
N GLU A 297 27.76 3.49 -13.98
CA GLU A 297 28.69 2.87 -13.03
C GLU A 297 29.86 3.80 -12.63
N THR A 298 30.28 4.72 -13.51
CA THR A 298 31.30 5.74 -13.18
C THR A 298 30.85 6.60 -12.00
N TYR A 299 29.57 7.01 -11.99
CA TYR A 299 28.98 7.82 -10.94
C TYR A 299 28.99 7.07 -9.60
N LEU A 300 28.59 5.80 -9.61
CA LEU A 300 28.61 4.93 -8.43
C LEU A 300 30.04 4.78 -7.87
N PHE A 301 31.02 4.53 -8.74
CA PHE A 301 32.43 4.43 -8.34
C PHE A 301 32.95 5.73 -7.71
N LYS A 302 32.63 6.89 -8.27
CA LYS A 302 32.97 8.19 -7.67
C LYS A 302 32.31 8.39 -6.30
N GLY A 303 31.05 7.98 -6.17
CA GLY A 303 30.32 7.96 -4.91
C GLY A 303 31.02 7.11 -3.85
N LEU A 304 31.37 5.86 -4.19
CA LEU A 304 32.11 4.96 -3.30
C LEU A 304 33.45 5.55 -2.87
N LYS A 305 34.22 6.15 -3.79
CA LYS A 305 35.47 6.83 -3.42
C LYS A 305 35.25 7.95 -2.40
N SER A 306 34.16 8.70 -2.52
CA SER A 306 33.84 9.76 -1.56
C SER A 306 33.44 9.22 -0.18
N TRP A 307 32.81 8.05 -0.14
CA TRP A 307 32.52 7.31 1.10
C TRP A 307 33.80 6.80 1.75
N VAL A 308 34.63 6.06 1.01
CA VAL A 308 35.90 5.51 1.50
C VAL A 308 36.81 6.61 2.04
N SER A 309 36.87 7.77 1.38
CA SER A 309 37.67 8.92 1.84
C SER A 309 37.19 9.51 3.17
N ALA A 310 35.94 9.25 3.57
CA ALA A 310 35.38 9.66 4.85
C ALA A 310 35.53 8.60 5.95
N GLN A 311 35.89 7.36 5.58
CA GLN A 311 36.09 6.26 6.53
C GLN A 311 37.55 6.20 7.00
N GLU A 312 37.77 5.77 8.24
CA GLU A 312 39.11 5.66 8.83
C GLU A 312 39.86 4.37 8.42
N ASN A 313 39.15 3.35 7.89
CA ASN A 313 39.72 2.03 7.62
C ASN A 313 39.88 1.71 6.12
N PRO A 314 41.11 1.65 5.57
CA PRO A 314 41.36 1.40 4.16
C PRO A 314 41.15 -0.06 3.72
N SER A 315 41.21 -1.05 4.61
CA SER A 315 41.08 -2.48 4.23
C SER A 315 39.68 -2.84 3.73
N VAL A 316 38.68 -2.08 4.18
CA VAL A 316 37.27 -2.19 3.78
C VAL A 316 37.07 -1.82 2.29
N SER A 317 37.99 -1.03 1.73
CA SER A 317 37.90 -0.60 0.34
C SER A 317 38.01 -1.75 -0.66
N GLU A 318 38.78 -2.81 -0.39
CA GLU A 318 39.02 -3.87 -1.38
C GLU A 318 37.76 -4.72 -1.61
N THR A 319 37.07 -5.12 -0.54
CA THR A 319 35.83 -5.90 -0.62
C THR A 319 34.71 -5.14 -1.34
N LEU A 320 34.61 -3.82 -1.13
CA LEU A 320 33.59 -3.00 -1.81
C LEU A 320 33.92 -2.76 -3.28
N LEU A 321 35.20 -2.80 -3.67
CA LEU A 321 35.59 -2.63 -5.07
C LEU A 321 35.19 -3.79 -5.95
N GLU A 322 35.09 -5.00 -5.41
CA GLU A 322 34.59 -6.18 -6.13
C GLU A 322 33.10 -6.05 -6.51
N LEU A 323 32.35 -5.22 -5.78
CA LEU A 323 30.93 -4.97 -6.06
C LEU A 323 30.72 -3.90 -7.15
N ILE A 324 31.77 -3.18 -7.56
CA ILE A 324 31.70 -2.22 -8.66
C ILE A 324 31.90 -2.93 -9.99
N ARG A 325 30.99 -2.69 -10.94
CA ARG A 325 31.03 -3.31 -12.27
C ARG A 325 31.98 -2.56 -13.20
N PHE A 326 33.29 -2.66 -12.96
CA PHE A 326 34.32 -2.03 -13.81
C PHE A 326 34.16 -2.28 -15.32
N PRO A 327 33.70 -3.44 -15.80
CA PRO A 327 33.35 -3.65 -17.21
C PRO A 327 32.30 -2.67 -17.75
N MET A 328 31.40 -2.16 -16.91
CA MET A 328 30.36 -1.19 -17.27
C MET A 328 30.84 0.27 -17.21
N ILE A 329 32.10 0.53 -16.84
CA ILE A 329 32.69 1.87 -16.87
C ILE A 329 33.30 2.11 -18.25
N PRO A 330 32.99 3.23 -18.94
CA PRO A 330 33.59 3.56 -20.22
C PRO A 330 35.12 3.65 -20.15
N ALA A 331 35.82 3.20 -21.20
CA ALA A 331 37.28 3.23 -21.28
C ALA A 331 37.90 4.61 -20.99
N GLU A 332 37.26 5.70 -21.44
CA GLU A 332 37.70 7.07 -21.18
C GLU A 332 37.69 7.43 -19.68
N ASP A 333 36.70 6.93 -18.95
CA ASP A 333 36.58 7.16 -17.51
C ASP A 333 37.52 6.25 -16.73
N LEU A 334 37.69 4.99 -17.15
CA LEU A 334 38.72 4.09 -16.61
C LEU A 334 40.12 4.69 -16.71
N PHE A 335 40.44 5.35 -17.82
CA PHE A 335 41.74 6.00 -18.01
C PHE A 335 42.01 7.08 -16.96
N LYS A 336 40.98 7.82 -16.53
CA LYS A 336 41.08 8.88 -15.51
C LYS A 336 41.30 8.34 -14.09
N VAL A 337 41.03 7.06 -13.83
CA VAL A 337 41.19 6.45 -12.50
C VAL A 337 42.66 6.34 -12.12
N ARG A 338 43.04 6.87 -10.95
CA ARG A 338 44.42 6.81 -10.39
C ARG A 338 44.43 5.97 -9.11
N GLY A 339 45.54 5.26 -8.86
CA GLY A 339 45.75 4.42 -7.66
C GLY A 339 46.16 2.99 -8.03
N SER A 340 47.12 2.41 -7.30
CA SER A 340 47.59 1.03 -7.52
C SER A 340 46.54 -0.01 -7.14
N GLN A 341 45.71 0.29 -6.15
CA GLN A 341 44.64 -0.58 -5.67
C GLN A 341 43.58 -0.90 -6.75
N TYR A 342 43.44 -0.06 -7.77
CA TYR A 342 42.44 -0.25 -8.83
C TYR A 342 43.01 -0.97 -10.05
N GLN A 343 44.29 -1.32 -10.10
CA GLN A 343 44.95 -1.78 -11.33
C GLN A 343 44.30 -3.04 -11.91
N ALA A 344 44.00 -4.03 -11.06
CA ALA A 344 43.35 -5.27 -11.49
C ALA A 344 41.96 -5.01 -12.08
N SER A 345 41.10 -4.30 -11.34
CA SER A 345 39.73 -3.99 -11.78
C SER A 345 39.71 -3.08 -13.02
N LYS A 346 40.64 -2.12 -13.10
CA LYS A 346 40.82 -1.29 -14.30
C LYS A 346 41.21 -2.12 -15.52
N LEU A 347 42.13 -3.07 -15.36
CA LEU A 347 42.57 -3.93 -16.46
C LEU A 347 41.40 -4.77 -16.96
N GLN A 348 40.60 -5.34 -16.05
CA GLN A 348 39.38 -6.07 -16.40
C GLN A 348 38.39 -5.18 -17.15
N GLY A 349 38.18 -3.94 -16.69
CA GLY A 349 37.34 -2.97 -17.39
C GLY A 349 37.84 -2.67 -18.82
N PHE A 350 39.15 -2.46 -18.99
CA PHE A 350 39.75 -2.25 -20.32
C PHE A 350 39.66 -3.48 -21.22
N GLN A 351 39.85 -4.69 -20.70
CA GLN A 351 39.71 -5.93 -21.45
C GLN A 351 38.29 -6.04 -22.03
N PHE A 352 37.27 -5.81 -21.21
CA PHE A 352 35.88 -5.79 -21.68
C PHE A 352 35.62 -4.69 -22.72
N ASN A 353 36.14 -3.49 -22.46
CA ASN A 353 35.99 -2.38 -23.40
C ASN A 353 36.80 -2.56 -24.70
N ALA A 354 37.74 -3.50 -24.80
CA ALA A 354 38.59 -3.67 -25.99
C ALA A 354 38.25 -4.93 -26.81
N LEU A 355 37.79 -5.99 -26.15
CA LEU A 355 37.59 -7.28 -26.78
C LEU A 355 36.23 -7.38 -27.51
N PRO A 356 36.16 -8.08 -28.65
CA PRO A 356 34.89 -8.45 -29.26
C PRO A 356 34.08 -9.36 -28.33
N PHE A 357 32.76 -9.24 -28.36
CA PHE A 357 31.85 -10.02 -27.53
C PHE A 357 32.11 -11.54 -27.60
N GLY A 358 32.40 -12.08 -28.79
CA GLY A 358 32.69 -13.50 -28.97
C GLY A 358 33.93 -14.01 -28.22
N MET A 359 34.88 -13.14 -27.85
CA MET A 359 36.03 -13.51 -26.99
C MET A 359 35.71 -13.40 -25.50
N LEU A 360 34.68 -12.63 -25.15
CA LEU A 360 34.22 -12.43 -23.78
C LEU A 360 33.18 -13.47 -23.35
N TYR A 361 32.65 -14.23 -24.31
CA TYR A 361 31.56 -15.18 -24.11
C TYR A 361 31.84 -16.23 -23.03
N ASP A 362 33.03 -16.82 -23.02
CA ASP A 362 33.40 -17.83 -22.00
C ASP A 362 33.53 -17.21 -20.60
N ASP A 363 34.05 -15.98 -20.50
CA ASP A 363 34.19 -15.23 -19.22
C ASP A 363 32.84 -14.72 -18.67
N LEU A 364 31.85 -14.53 -19.55
CA LEU A 364 30.51 -14.05 -19.20
C LEU A 364 29.70 -15.08 -18.43
N ALA A 365 29.88 -16.37 -18.72
CA ALA A 365 29.18 -17.47 -18.06
C ALA A 365 29.58 -17.63 -16.58
N GLU A 366 30.82 -17.30 -16.22
CA GLU A 366 31.32 -17.45 -14.84
C GLU A 366 31.06 -16.21 -13.96
N LYS A 367 30.85 -15.02 -14.53
CA LYS A 367 30.75 -13.73 -13.80
C LYS A 367 29.62 -12.83 -14.31
N GLU A 368 28.44 -13.39 -14.53
CA GLU A 368 27.26 -12.74 -15.11
C GLU A 368 26.93 -11.35 -14.50
N ASN A 369 27.05 -11.20 -13.17
CA ASN A 369 26.75 -9.93 -12.48
C ASN A 369 27.73 -8.79 -12.77
N ALA A 370 28.97 -9.07 -13.17
CA ALA A 370 29.98 -8.04 -13.46
C ALA A 370 29.77 -7.38 -14.83
N TYR A 371 29.03 -8.05 -15.71
CA TYR A 371 28.85 -7.67 -17.11
C TYR A 371 27.42 -7.28 -17.47
N THR A 372 26.50 -7.33 -16.51
CA THR A 372 25.14 -6.84 -16.67
C THR A 372 25.05 -5.37 -16.27
N SER A 373 24.28 -4.58 -17.02
CA SER A 373 23.99 -3.20 -16.62
C SER A 373 23.07 -3.18 -15.39
N ARG A 374 23.18 -2.14 -14.54
CA ARG A 374 22.15 -1.85 -13.53
C ARG A 374 21.01 -1.05 -14.19
N ILE A 375 20.23 -0.30 -13.42
CA ILE A 375 19.23 0.62 -13.99
C ILE A 375 19.93 1.96 -14.23
N TYR A 376 20.50 2.12 -15.43
CA TYR A 376 21.24 3.33 -15.81
C TYR A 376 20.31 4.42 -16.36
N THR A 377 20.10 5.47 -15.57
CA THR A 377 19.16 6.57 -15.89
C THR A 377 19.84 7.78 -16.53
N GLY A 378 21.17 7.78 -16.62
CA GLY A 378 21.92 8.85 -17.26
C GLY A 378 21.77 8.80 -18.78
N SER A 379 21.87 9.97 -19.43
CA SER A 379 22.02 10.01 -20.89
C SER A 379 23.23 9.17 -21.30
N PRO A 380 23.13 8.34 -22.36
CA PRO A 380 22.01 8.24 -23.31
C PRO A 380 20.93 7.18 -23.01
N TRP A 381 21.01 6.45 -21.90
CA TRP A 381 20.29 5.19 -21.67
C TRP A 381 18.81 5.29 -21.31
N SER A 382 18.24 6.49 -21.32
CA SER A 382 16.88 6.67 -20.86
C SER A 382 16.12 7.81 -21.53
N PHE A 383 14.81 7.69 -21.48
CA PHE A 383 13.84 8.69 -21.90
C PHE A 383 12.83 8.93 -20.77
N THR A 384 12.40 10.17 -20.57
CA THR A 384 11.50 10.57 -19.47
C THR A 384 10.30 11.33 -20.00
N PHE A 385 9.12 11.02 -19.46
CA PHE A 385 7.86 11.72 -19.70
C PHE A 385 7.05 11.81 -18.38
N SER A 386 6.06 12.69 -18.30
CA SER A 386 5.31 12.98 -17.07
C SER A 386 3.82 12.67 -17.19
N ALA A 387 3.14 12.55 -16.05
CA ALA A 387 1.68 12.46 -16.03
C ALA A 387 1.02 13.72 -16.62
N GLN A 388 1.65 14.90 -16.51
CA GLN A 388 1.17 16.11 -17.18
C GLN A 388 1.25 15.97 -18.70
N ASP A 389 2.33 15.39 -19.24
CA ASP A 389 2.45 15.14 -20.69
C ASP A 389 1.35 14.20 -21.18
N ILE A 390 0.98 13.21 -20.36
CA ILE A 390 -0.13 12.30 -20.63
C ILE A 390 -1.47 13.07 -20.66
N SER A 391 -1.74 13.88 -19.65
CA SER A 391 -2.98 14.67 -19.56
C SER A 391 -3.09 15.71 -20.69
N ASP A 392 -2.01 16.42 -21.00
CA ASP A 392 -1.96 17.41 -22.09
C ASP A 392 -2.27 16.76 -23.43
N TYR A 393 -1.73 15.55 -23.68
CA TYR A 393 -2.04 14.80 -24.90
C TYR A 393 -3.51 14.40 -24.97
N GLN A 394 -4.09 13.94 -23.86
CA GLN A 394 -5.51 13.57 -23.79
C GLN A 394 -6.44 14.77 -24.02
N GLU A 395 -6.07 15.97 -23.57
CA GLU A 395 -6.91 17.17 -23.70
C GLU A 395 -6.72 17.89 -25.05
N PHE A 396 -5.49 17.96 -25.55
CA PHE A 396 -5.14 18.83 -26.69
C PHE A 396 -4.61 18.09 -27.92
N GLY A 397 -4.37 16.77 -27.84
CA GLY A 397 -3.75 15.99 -28.93
C GLY A 397 -2.31 16.41 -29.24
N VAL A 398 -1.68 17.18 -28.34
CA VAL A 398 -0.33 17.72 -28.47
C VAL A 398 0.30 17.80 -27.09
N TYR A 399 1.55 17.39 -26.95
CA TYR A 399 2.34 17.54 -25.71
C TYR A 399 3.64 18.31 -25.99
N THR A 400 4.31 18.77 -24.93
CA THR A 400 5.51 19.61 -25.04
C THR A 400 6.74 18.90 -24.49
N LEU A 401 7.61 18.41 -25.37
CA LEU A 401 8.88 17.78 -24.96
C LEU A 401 10.03 18.77 -25.15
N ARG A 402 10.80 19.06 -24.10
CA ARG A 402 11.95 19.99 -24.14
C ARG A 402 11.63 21.35 -24.81
N GLY A 403 10.40 21.83 -24.65
CA GLY A 403 9.93 23.10 -25.23
C GLY A 403 9.44 23.02 -26.67
N GLN A 404 9.41 21.84 -27.30
CA GLN A 404 8.86 21.62 -28.64
C GLN A 404 7.50 20.91 -28.56
N ARG A 405 6.55 21.32 -29.41
CA ARG A 405 5.22 20.68 -29.50
C ARG A 405 5.26 19.48 -30.43
N HIS A 406 4.71 18.37 -29.99
CA HIS A 406 4.66 17.11 -30.73
C HIS A 406 3.23 16.58 -30.76
N HIS A 407 2.81 15.99 -31.89
CA HIS A 407 1.45 15.49 -32.14
C HIS A 407 1.23 14.03 -31.73
N ASN A 408 2.28 13.36 -31.25
CA ASN A 408 2.31 11.96 -30.90
C ASN A 408 3.29 11.76 -29.76
N LEU A 409 2.86 11.15 -28.64
CA LEU A 409 3.69 10.93 -27.45
C LEU A 409 4.78 9.87 -27.72
N SER A 410 5.67 10.21 -28.65
CA SER A 410 6.76 9.40 -29.15
C SER A 410 8.05 10.19 -29.16
N SER A 411 9.15 9.53 -28.82
CA SER A 411 10.46 10.18 -28.79
C SER A 411 11.53 9.23 -29.31
N CYS A 412 12.40 9.78 -30.14
CA CYS A 412 13.57 9.06 -30.64
C CYS A 412 14.81 9.43 -29.85
N PHE A 413 15.58 8.44 -29.40
CA PHE A 413 16.88 8.65 -28.77
C PHE A 413 17.87 7.56 -29.18
N GLN A 414 19.16 7.82 -29.00
CA GLN A 414 20.21 6.91 -29.42
C GLN A 414 21.01 6.42 -28.22
N THR A 415 21.24 5.12 -28.10
CA THR A 415 22.19 4.55 -27.13
C THR A 415 23.37 3.93 -27.87
N PRO A 416 24.58 3.88 -27.28
CA PRO A 416 25.62 3.01 -27.81
C PRO A 416 25.14 1.57 -27.67
N VAL A 417 25.61 0.71 -28.55
CA VAL A 417 25.25 -0.72 -28.54
C VAL A 417 25.83 -1.37 -27.30
N LEU A 418 27.12 -1.12 -27.04
CA LEU A 418 27.90 -1.66 -25.93
C LEU A 418 29.09 -0.76 -25.57
N ASN A 419 29.55 -0.87 -24.33
CA ASN A 419 30.84 -0.32 -23.89
C ASN A 419 32.00 -1.21 -24.39
N SER A 420 32.12 -1.42 -25.70
CA SER A 420 33.25 -2.11 -26.32
C SER A 420 33.74 -1.34 -27.55
N ALA A 421 35.05 -1.39 -27.79
CA ALA A 421 35.78 -0.76 -28.88
C ALA A 421 35.20 -1.15 -30.24
N TYR A 422 34.70 -2.37 -30.35
CA TYR A 422 34.06 -2.87 -31.56
C TYR A 422 32.78 -2.09 -31.92
N PHE A 423 32.09 -1.55 -30.91
CA PHE A 423 30.80 -0.88 -31.07
C PHE A 423 30.84 0.61 -30.76
N THR A 424 32.02 1.18 -30.48
CA THR A 424 32.16 2.58 -30.03
C THR A 424 31.59 3.59 -31.03
N PHE A 425 31.44 3.20 -32.30
CA PHE A 425 30.87 4.04 -33.36
C PHE A 425 29.48 3.60 -33.82
N HIS A 426 28.89 2.61 -33.16
CA HIS A 426 27.57 2.09 -33.49
C HIS A 426 26.58 2.51 -32.41
N ASN A 427 25.55 3.24 -32.83
CA ASN A 427 24.43 3.61 -31.99
C ASN A 427 23.18 2.86 -32.44
N ILE A 428 22.29 2.62 -31.49
CA ILE A 428 20.97 2.07 -31.72
C ILE A 428 19.99 3.22 -31.61
N LEU A 429 19.20 3.41 -32.67
CA LEU A 429 18.11 4.37 -32.68
C LEU A 429 16.86 3.72 -32.10
N TRP A 430 16.42 4.25 -30.98
CA TRP A 430 15.22 3.85 -30.26
C TRP A 430 14.08 4.78 -30.58
N ASN A 431 12.87 4.24 -30.71
CA ASN A 431 11.63 5.00 -30.74
C ASN A 431 10.75 4.50 -29.61
N THR A 432 10.55 5.36 -28.61
CA THR A 432 9.56 5.11 -27.56
C THR A 432 8.24 5.69 -28.01
N THR A 433 7.14 4.95 -27.88
CA THR A 433 5.79 5.45 -28.12
C THR A 433 4.93 5.14 -26.91
N VAL A 434 4.12 6.12 -26.48
CA VAL A 434 3.15 5.96 -25.41
C VAL A 434 1.76 5.96 -26.02
N TYR A 435 1.03 4.86 -25.85
CA TYR A 435 -0.33 4.66 -26.32
C TYR A 435 -1.33 5.07 -25.23
N MET A 436 -2.32 5.87 -25.62
CA MET A 436 -3.32 6.42 -24.70
C MET A 436 -4.73 5.89 -24.96
N SER A 437 -4.99 5.44 -26.18
CA SER A 437 -6.28 4.92 -26.63
C SER A 437 -6.14 3.66 -27.48
N ASP A 438 -7.20 2.87 -27.56
CA ASP A 438 -7.24 1.69 -28.45
C ASP A 438 -7.06 2.08 -29.93
N GLU A 439 -7.41 3.32 -30.30
CA GLU A 439 -7.20 3.86 -31.65
C GLU A 439 -5.70 4.09 -31.93
N ASP A 440 -4.93 4.61 -30.97
CA ASP A 440 -3.47 4.77 -31.10
C ASP A 440 -2.78 3.41 -31.34
N CYS A 441 -3.24 2.39 -30.61
CA CYS A 441 -2.75 1.02 -30.72
C CYS A 441 -3.11 0.42 -32.09
N SER A 442 -4.37 0.56 -32.52
CA SER A 442 -4.88 0.07 -33.80
C SER A 442 -4.16 0.72 -34.98
N ASN A 443 -3.91 2.04 -34.94
CA ASN A 443 -3.17 2.78 -35.96
C ASN A 443 -1.72 2.30 -36.10
N SER A 444 -1.14 1.78 -35.01
CA SER A 444 0.22 1.25 -34.97
C SER A 444 0.29 -0.26 -35.18
N SER A 445 -0.85 -0.93 -35.41
CA SER A 445 -0.95 -2.40 -35.50
C SER A 445 -0.46 -3.13 -34.24
N VAL A 446 -0.63 -2.52 -33.07
CA VAL A 446 -0.20 -3.02 -31.75
C VAL A 446 -1.43 -3.37 -30.92
N ILE A 447 -1.36 -4.44 -30.11
CA ILE A 447 -2.42 -4.83 -29.16
C ILE A 447 -2.05 -4.31 -27.78
N CYS A 448 -2.85 -3.37 -27.25
CA CYS A 448 -2.66 -2.82 -25.91
C CYS A 448 -3.52 -3.59 -24.89
N PRO A 449 -2.95 -4.44 -24.02
CA PRO A 449 -3.73 -5.16 -23.01
C PRO A 449 -4.28 -4.24 -21.91
N SER A 450 -3.64 -3.08 -21.74
CA SER A 450 -3.98 -2.07 -20.75
C SER A 450 -3.50 -0.70 -21.24
N LEU A 451 -4.19 0.36 -20.84
CA LEU A 451 -3.85 1.74 -21.20
C LEU A 451 -3.74 2.61 -19.93
N PRO A 452 -2.80 3.58 -19.90
CA PRO A 452 -1.79 3.86 -20.92
C PRO A 452 -0.70 2.78 -21.00
N ALA A 453 -0.11 2.60 -22.19
CA ALA A 453 0.96 1.63 -22.43
C ALA A 453 2.16 2.28 -23.10
N VAL A 454 3.36 1.75 -22.89
CA VAL A 454 4.60 2.20 -23.52
C VAL A 454 5.20 1.07 -24.35
N SER A 455 5.52 1.35 -25.61
CA SER A 455 6.43 0.54 -26.42
C SER A 455 7.80 1.18 -26.53
N LEU A 456 8.80 0.32 -26.76
CA LEU A 456 10.14 0.73 -27.14
C LEU A 456 10.59 -0.11 -28.33
N GLU A 457 10.76 0.53 -29.47
CA GLU A 457 11.11 -0.10 -30.74
C GLU A 457 12.49 0.33 -31.23
N ILE A 458 13.18 -0.58 -31.92
CA ILE A 458 14.45 -0.29 -32.60
C ILE A 458 14.12 0.13 -34.04
N GLN A 459 14.35 1.40 -34.41
CA GLN A 459 14.00 1.91 -35.74
C GLN A 459 14.94 1.42 -36.85
N GLU A 460 16.24 1.45 -36.59
CA GLU A 460 17.25 0.93 -37.51
C GLU A 460 17.91 -0.28 -36.86
N ARG A 461 17.50 -1.49 -37.25
CA ARG A 461 18.24 -2.70 -36.90
C ARG A 461 19.60 -2.60 -37.56
N MET A 462 20.64 -2.54 -36.74
CA MET A 462 22.05 -2.42 -37.11
C MET A 462 22.40 -3.22 -38.38
N SER A 463 22.36 -2.60 -39.57
CA SER A 463 22.58 -3.32 -40.83
C SER A 463 23.98 -3.92 -40.89
N ASP A 464 24.94 -3.21 -40.29
CA ASP A 464 26.38 -3.42 -40.45
C ASP A 464 26.97 -4.45 -39.46
N LEU A 465 26.18 -4.96 -38.51
CA LEU A 465 26.65 -6.03 -37.62
C LEU A 465 26.54 -7.43 -38.26
N PRO A 466 27.46 -8.34 -37.91
CA PRO A 466 27.30 -9.76 -38.21
C PRO A 466 26.00 -10.34 -37.61
N GLN A 467 25.31 -11.19 -38.37
CA GLN A 467 24.04 -11.82 -37.97
C GLN A 467 24.12 -12.56 -36.62
N TRP A 468 25.20 -13.31 -36.39
CA TRP A 468 25.44 -14.05 -35.14
C TRP A 468 25.51 -13.15 -33.89
N LEU A 469 25.81 -11.87 -34.06
CA LEU A 469 25.92 -10.90 -32.97
C LEU A 469 24.58 -10.21 -32.69
N LYS A 470 23.75 -10.03 -33.73
CA LYS A 470 22.38 -9.49 -33.59
C LYS A 470 21.50 -10.42 -32.77
N GLU A 471 21.67 -11.73 -32.93
CA GLU A 471 20.90 -12.74 -32.21
C GLU A 471 21.32 -12.91 -30.73
N ARG A 472 22.46 -12.34 -30.32
CA ARG A 472 23.03 -12.51 -28.97
C ARG A 472 22.86 -11.31 -28.04
N ILE A 473 22.32 -10.20 -28.54
CA ILE A 473 22.03 -9.01 -27.72
C ILE A 473 20.53 -8.89 -27.53
N LEU A 474 20.08 -9.10 -26.30
CA LEU A 474 18.71 -8.79 -25.87
C LEU A 474 18.68 -7.46 -25.12
N TYR A 475 17.48 -6.92 -24.98
CA TYR A 475 17.24 -5.74 -24.19
C TYR A 475 16.16 -6.05 -23.18
N ASN A 476 16.51 -5.97 -21.89
CA ASN A 476 15.59 -6.13 -20.78
C ASN A 476 15.25 -4.76 -20.21
N ASN A 477 14.45 -4.01 -20.97
CA ASN A 477 14.14 -2.62 -20.68
C ASN A 477 13.23 -2.50 -19.47
N ARG A 478 13.30 -1.37 -18.79
CA ARG A 478 12.51 -1.13 -17.58
C ARG A 478 11.76 0.19 -17.66
N LEU A 479 10.51 0.17 -17.22
CA LEU A 479 9.79 1.39 -16.90
C LEU A 479 9.91 1.65 -15.39
N VAL A 480 10.39 2.84 -15.02
CA VAL A 480 10.55 3.25 -13.62
C VAL A 480 9.69 4.47 -13.35
N VAL A 481 9.05 4.50 -12.19
CA VAL A 481 8.15 5.58 -11.76
C VAL A 481 8.85 6.46 -10.74
N MET A 482 8.68 7.76 -10.91
CA MET A 482 9.14 8.80 -10.01
C MET A 482 7.96 9.62 -9.49
N CYS A 483 8.01 9.99 -8.22
CA CYS A 483 7.15 10.98 -7.57
C CYS A 483 8.03 12.18 -7.17
N GLU A 484 7.72 13.38 -7.65
CA GLU A 484 8.51 14.61 -7.40
C GLU A 484 10.03 14.43 -7.64
N GLY A 485 10.40 13.66 -8.66
CA GLY A 485 11.80 13.38 -8.99
C GLY A 485 12.50 12.33 -8.12
N LYS A 486 11.78 11.66 -7.21
CA LYS A 486 12.27 10.49 -6.46
C LYS A 486 11.67 9.21 -7.01
N TYR A 487 12.49 8.17 -7.18
CA TYR A 487 12.03 6.88 -7.67
C TYR A 487 11.24 6.15 -6.59
N VAL A 488 10.02 5.71 -6.94
CA VAL A 488 9.08 5.07 -6.01
C VAL A 488 8.74 3.64 -6.39
N PHE A 489 8.93 3.25 -7.65
CA PHE A 489 8.65 1.89 -8.11
C PHE A 489 9.28 1.53 -9.46
N HIS A 490 9.49 0.24 -9.70
CA HIS A 490 9.80 -0.34 -11.00
C HIS A 490 8.60 -1.12 -11.53
N VAL A 491 8.04 -0.71 -12.67
CA VAL A 491 6.75 -1.23 -13.17
C VAL A 491 6.87 -2.60 -13.81
N ASP A 492 7.73 -2.71 -14.83
CA ASP A 492 7.78 -3.92 -15.64
C ASP A 492 9.07 -4.05 -16.44
N GLU A 493 9.43 -5.30 -16.72
CA GLU A 493 10.52 -5.70 -17.61
C GLU A 493 9.95 -6.04 -18.99
N PHE A 494 10.40 -5.33 -20.02
CA PHE A 494 9.87 -5.54 -21.38
C PHE A 494 10.98 -5.55 -22.42
N GLN A 495 10.82 -6.45 -23.40
CA GLN A 495 11.80 -6.63 -24.46
C GLN A 495 11.53 -5.70 -25.64
N ALA A 496 12.59 -5.20 -26.25
CA ALA A 496 12.51 -4.50 -27.52
C ALA A 496 12.14 -5.49 -28.64
N GLY A 497 10.97 -5.33 -29.27
CA GLY A 497 10.44 -6.26 -30.27
C GLY A 497 9.19 -5.73 -30.97
N ASP A 498 8.66 -6.51 -31.93
CA ASP A 498 7.64 -6.15 -32.93
C ASP A 498 6.22 -5.86 -32.36
N GLY A 499 6.11 -5.06 -31.28
CA GLY A 499 4.85 -4.56 -30.74
C GLY A 499 4.15 -5.46 -29.71
N GLU A 500 4.66 -6.66 -29.42
CA GLU A 500 3.97 -7.63 -28.54
C GLU A 500 4.23 -7.43 -27.03
N ASN A 501 5.32 -6.76 -26.64
CA ASN A 501 5.71 -6.58 -25.24
C ASN A 501 5.64 -5.11 -24.80
N LEU A 502 4.46 -4.67 -24.40
CA LEU A 502 4.20 -3.31 -23.90
C LEU A 502 4.35 -3.25 -22.38
N ALA A 503 4.94 -2.17 -21.86
CA ALA A 503 4.90 -1.87 -20.43
C ALA A 503 3.65 -1.06 -20.10
N LEU A 504 2.88 -1.50 -19.09
CA LEU A 504 1.78 -0.72 -18.53
C LEU A 504 2.33 0.56 -17.86
N VAL A 505 1.65 1.69 -18.03
CA VAL A 505 1.91 2.90 -17.25
C VAL A 505 0.88 2.96 -16.12
N PRO A 506 1.31 2.82 -14.85
CA PRO A 506 0.38 2.90 -13.73
C PRO A 506 -0.18 4.32 -13.65
N THR A 507 -1.48 4.45 -13.47
CA THR A 507 -2.17 5.74 -13.28
C THR A 507 -2.93 5.73 -11.95
N ASN A 508 -3.38 6.91 -11.49
CA ASN A 508 -4.11 7.03 -10.22
C ASN A 508 -5.38 6.15 -10.14
N SER A 509 -5.92 5.70 -11.28
CA SER A 509 -7.12 4.87 -11.38
C SER A 509 -6.86 3.36 -11.48
N SER A 510 -5.61 2.91 -11.69
CA SER A 510 -5.26 1.48 -11.64
C SER A 510 -5.21 1.01 -10.19
N ALA A 511 -6.40 0.76 -9.62
CA ALA A 511 -6.63 0.28 -8.28
C ALA A 511 -5.93 -1.07 -8.04
N GLY A 512 -4.86 -1.07 -7.25
CA GLY A 512 -4.22 -2.30 -6.76
C GLY A 512 -2.77 -2.16 -6.31
N GLN A 513 -2.05 -1.13 -6.76
CA GLN A 513 -0.66 -0.92 -6.35
C GLN A 513 -0.49 0.42 -5.64
N VAL A 514 -0.29 0.28 -4.34
CA VAL A 514 -0.10 1.35 -3.37
C VAL A 514 1.31 1.92 -3.52
N TYR A 515 1.44 3.04 -4.24
CA TYR A 515 2.68 3.83 -4.22
C TYR A 515 2.43 5.11 -3.42
N PRO A 516 3.19 5.37 -2.33
CA PRO A 516 3.05 6.60 -1.58
C PRO A 516 3.57 7.76 -2.46
N CYS A 517 2.66 8.51 -3.05
CA CYS A 517 2.95 9.78 -3.72
C CYS A 517 1.87 10.78 -3.37
N HIS A 518 2.04 11.48 -2.25
CA HIS A 518 1.03 12.41 -1.73
C HIS A 518 0.74 13.58 -2.66
N SER A 519 1.73 13.99 -3.47
CA SER A 519 1.59 15.08 -4.45
C SER A 519 0.78 14.69 -5.68
N ASN A 520 0.58 13.38 -5.93
CA ASN A 520 0.05 12.83 -7.18
C ASN A 520 0.81 13.28 -8.44
N GLN A 521 2.06 13.76 -8.31
CA GLN A 521 2.89 14.21 -9.42
C GLN A 521 3.85 13.10 -9.87
N PHE A 522 3.37 12.28 -10.80
CA PHE A 522 4.14 11.17 -11.36
C PHE A 522 4.91 11.55 -12.61
N SER A 523 6.12 11.01 -12.72
CA SER A 523 6.90 10.97 -13.95
C SER A 523 7.47 9.58 -14.17
N TYR A 524 7.73 9.25 -15.42
CA TYR A 524 8.08 7.91 -15.86
C TYR A 524 9.36 7.96 -16.66
N GLN A 525 10.22 6.97 -16.46
CA GLN A 525 11.48 6.87 -17.17
C GLN A 525 11.61 5.48 -17.79
N VAL A 526 11.73 5.44 -19.12
CA VAL A 526 12.07 4.24 -19.89
C VAL A 526 13.58 4.10 -19.88
N VAL A 527 14.07 2.97 -19.38
CA VAL A 527 15.50 2.67 -19.24
C VAL A 527 15.86 1.49 -20.14
N VAL A 528 16.83 1.71 -21.02
CA VAL A 528 17.37 0.69 -21.92
C VAL A 528 18.42 -0.12 -21.19
N ARG A 529 18.28 -1.45 -21.15
CA ARG A 529 19.27 -2.33 -20.51
C ARG A 529 19.67 -3.46 -21.46
N PRO A 530 20.87 -3.41 -22.05
CA PRO A 530 21.37 -4.52 -22.83
C PRO A 530 21.65 -5.72 -21.91
N GLN A 531 21.23 -6.90 -22.34
CA GLN A 531 21.49 -8.20 -21.73
C GLN A 531 22.06 -9.15 -22.79
N TYR A 532 22.99 -10.00 -22.36
CA TYR A 532 23.65 -10.96 -23.25
C TYR A 532 22.99 -12.34 -23.15
N ILE A 533 22.79 -12.98 -24.30
CA ILE A 533 22.44 -14.41 -24.33
C ILE A 533 23.74 -15.21 -24.30
N ILE A 534 23.92 -15.97 -23.23
CA ILE A 534 25.08 -16.84 -23.00
C ILE A 534 24.81 -18.27 -23.52
N ASP A 535 23.59 -18.59 -23.94
CA ASP A 535 23.22 -19.91 -24.46
C ASP A 535 23.42 -20.07 -25.99
#